data_AF-A0A2G7FK54-F1
#
_entry.id   AF-A0A2G7FK54-F1
#
_cell.length_a   1.000
_cell.length_b   1.000
_cell.length_c   1.000
_cell.angle_alpha   90.00
_cell.angle_beta   90.00
_cell.angle_gamma   90.00
#
_symmetry.space_group_name_H-M   'P 1'
#
loop_
_entity.id
_entity.type
_entity.pdbx_description
1 polymer ?
#
loop_
_entity_poly.entity_id
_entity_poly.type
_entity_poly.pdbx_seq_one_letter_code
_entity_poly.pdbx_strand_id
1 'polypeptide(L)'
;MESPENELLYLKENPKAIFFTDFDGTITLKDCNDYLVDNFGFGMEMRRKLEMEVMKGHMAFRDAFHAMLQSVQMPLADCLRIVQDNIQLDPHFLDFYYWAKGCNIPIVVLSSGMTPFITMLLESVLGSNPENIFVVANDVEPHSFGDKTTGSGWRIKYRDDSAFGHDKSLEIKPYFGLPSGSCPLLFYAGDGVSDLSAASQTHVLFAKEGLGEFSW
;
A
#
# COMPACT_ATOMS: atom_id res chain seq x y z
N MET A 1 9.97 -12.04 23.28
CA MET A 1 10.68 -10.81 23.67
C MET A 1 11.29 -10.28 22.38
N GLU A 2 10.55 -9.42 21.69
CA GLU A 2 11.04 -8.73 20.49
C GLU A 2 11.92 -7.56 20.91
N SER A 3 13.01 -7.35 20.17
CA SER A 3 14.06 -6.38 20.49
C SER A 3 13.57 -4.93 20.35
N PRO A 4 13.95 -4.02 21.28
CA PRO A 4 13.52 -2.62 21.31
C PRO A 4 14.24 -1.69 20.29
N GLU A 5 14.64 -2.20 19.11
CA GLU A 5 15.48 -1.45 18.16
C GLU A 5 14.70 -0.66 17.08
N ASN A 6 13.36 -0.69 17.11
CA ASN A 6 12.52 0.12 16.21
C ASN A 6 12.06 1.44 16.87
N GLU A 7 12.96 2.10 17.62
CA GLU A 7 12.71 3.44 18.16
C GLU A 7 12.50 4.43 17.02
N LEU A 8 11.23 4.77 16.77
CA LEU A 8 10.76 5.91 15.98
C LEU A 8 11.61 6.20 14.74
N LEU A 9 11.73 5.20 13.85
CA LEU A 9 12.57 5.23 12.65
C LEU A 9 12.46 6.54 11.86
N TYR A 10 11.24 7.07 11.73
CA TYR A 10 10.97 8.28 10.95
C TYR A 10 11.39 9.57 11.67
N LEU A 11 11.90 9.50 12.91
CA LEU A 11 12.41 10.65 13.67
C LEU A 11 13.93 10.80 13.66
N LYS A 12 14.68 9.91 13.01
CA LYS A 12 16.16 9.90 13.07
C LYS A 12 16.81 11.24 12.72
N GLU A 13 16.23 11.97 11.77
CA GLU A 13 16.69 13.29 11.33
C GLU A 13 15.89 14.47 11.93
N ASN A 14 15.15 14.23 13.03
CA ASN A 14 14.29 15.21 13.71
C ASN A 14 13.39 16.02 12.76
N PRO A 15 12.59 15.36 11.90
CA PRO A 15 11.74 16.07 10.96
C PRO A 15 10.64 16.83 11.70
N LYS A 16 10.20 17.96 11.14
CA LYS A 16 9.06 18.72 11.68
C LYS A 16 7.72 18.07 11.34
N ALA A 17 7.71 17.19 10.34
CA ALA A 17 6.52 16.48 9.88
C ALA A 17 6.88 15.10 9.34
N ILE A 18 5.91 14.18 9.38
CA ILE A 18 5.96 12.88 8.69
C ILE A 18 4.76 12.83 7.75
N PHE A 19 4.97 12.37 6.52
CA PHE A 19 3.90 12.23 5.53
C PHE A 19 3.60 10.76 5.29
N PHE A 20 2.49 10.28 5.85
CA PHE A 20 1.96 8.97 5.53
C PHE A 20 1.08 9.05 4.28
N THR A 21 1.10 8.02 3.45
CA THR A 21 0.31 8.00 2.22
C THR A 21 -0.05 6.57 1.84
N ASP A 22 -1.25 6.38 1.31
CA ASP A 22 -1.55 5.18 0.53
C ASP A 22 -0.75 5.19 -0.79
N PHE A 23 -0.74 4.05 -1.46
CA PHE A 23 -0.08 3.87 -2.74
C PHE A 23 -1.07 3.74 -3.90
N ASP A 24 -1.83 2.65 -3.90
CA ASP A 24 -2.80 2.35 -4.95
C ASP A 24 -3.94 3.37 -4.90
N GLY A 25 -4.29 3.99 -6.03
CA GLY A 25 -5.33 5.03 -6.09
C GLY A 25 -4.91 6.41 -5.55
N THR A 26 -3.84 6.48 -4.75
CA THR A 26 -3.29 7.71 -4.19
C THR A 26 -2.02 8.18 -4.92
N ILE A 27 -0.91 7.44 -4.80
CA ILE A 27 0.34 7.69 -5.54
C ILE A 27 0.20 7.20 -6.98
N THR A 28 -0.46 6.06 -7.20
CA THR A 28 -0.79 5.59 -8.54
C THR A 28 -2.17 6.07 -8.96
N LEU A 29 -2.39 6.21 -10.26
CA LEU A 29 -3.71 6.59 -10.81
C LEU A 29 -4.69 5.43 -10.88
N LYS A 30 -4.24 4.20 -10.61
CA LYS A 30 -5.01 2.95 -10.66
C LYS A 30 -4.43 1.97 -9.66
N ASP A 31 -5.29 1.15 -9.06
CA ASP A 31 -4.85 0.04 -8.21
C ASP A 31 -4.16 -1.05 -9.04
N CYS A 32 -2.93 -1.41 -8.65
CA CYS A 32 -2.11 -2.39 -9.32
C CYS A 32 -2.72 -3.80 -9.29
N ASN A 33 -3.32 -4.15 -8.16
CA ASN A 33 -3.90 -5.47 -7.90
C ASN A 33 -5.20 -5.62 -8.66
N ASP A 34 -6.07 -4.60 -8.62
CA ASP A 34 -7.29 -4.56 -9.40
C ASP A 34 -7.00 -4.72 -10.89
N TYR A 35 -5.97 -4.03 -11.39
CA TYR A 35 -5.59 -4.17 -12.80
C TYR A 35 -5.19 -5.61 -13.16
N LEU A 36 -4.39 -6.27 -12.32
CA LEU A 36 -4.01 -7.66 -12.53
C LEU A 36 -5.23 -8.59 -12.48
N VAL A 37 -6.09 -8.43 -11.49
CA VAL A 37 -7.26 -9.27 -11.28
C VAL A 37 -8.28 -9.09 -12.40
N ASP A 38 -8.49 -7.86 -12.85
CA ASP A 38 -9.45 -7.51 -13.89
C ASP A 38 -9.06 -8.05 -15.26
N ASN A 39 -7.76 -8.08 -15.56
CA ASN A 39 -7.26 -8.42 -16.90
C ASN A 39 -6.67 -9.84 -16.99
N PHE A 40 -6.16 -10.38 -15.88
CA PHE A 40 -5.41 -11.65 -15.83
C PHE A 40 -5.89 -12.60 -14.73
N GLY A 41 -6.83 -12.17 -13.89
CA GLY A 41 -7.51 -13.00 -12.91
C GLY A 41 -8.90 -13.41 -13.35
N PHE A 42 -9.83 -13.48 -12.40
CA PHE A 42 -11.23 -13.82 -12.66
C PHE A 42 -12.08 -12.67 -13.25
N GLY A 43 -11.48 -11.51 -13.50
CA GLY A 43 -12.14 -10.34 -14.10
C GLY A 43 -12.89 -9.42 -13.13
N MET A 44 -13.19 -8.22 -13.64
CA MET A 44 -13.79 -7.10 -12.88
C MET A 44 -15.13 -7.44 -12.24
N GLU A 45 -15.98 -8.22 -12.93
CA GLU A 45 -17.30 -8.56 -12.38
C GLU A 45 -17.18 -9.36 -11.08
N MET A 46 -16.25 -10.32 -11.03
CA MET A 46 -16.04 -11.14 -9.83
C MET A 46 -15.32 -10.36 -8.74
N ARG A 47 -14.35 -9.50 -9.10
CA ARG A 47 -13.70 -8.60 -8.14
C ARG A 47 -14.73 -7.73 -7.42
N ARG A 48 -15.59 -7.04 -8.16
CA ARG A 48 -16.66 -6.18 -7.62
C ARG A 48 -17.64 -6.95 -6.72
N LYS A 49 -17.95 -8.22 -7.05
CA LYS A 49 -18.77 -9.06 -6.19
C LYS A 49 -18.10 -9.28 -4.83
N LEU A 50 -16.81 -9.58 -4.80
CA LEU A 50 -16.08 -9.75 -3.53
C LEU A 50 -15.98 -8.43 -2.75
N GLU A 51 -15.72 -7.31 -3.41
CA GLU A 51 -15.72 -5.98 -2.77
C GLU A 51 -17.07 -5.66 -2.11
N MET A 52 -18.18 -5.96 -2.78
CA MET A 52 -19.52 -5.79 -2.22
C MET A 52 -19.74 -6.65 -0.98
N GLU A 53 -19.22 -7.89 -0.95
CA GLU A 53 -19.35 -8.75 0.24
C GLU A 53 -18.46 -8.26 1.40
N VAL A 54 -17.30 -7.67 1.11
CA VAL A 54 -16.48 -6.97 2.11
C VAL A 54 -17.21 -5.74 2.65
N MET A 55 -17.78 -4.90 1.78
CA MET A 55 -18.51 -3.69 2.19
C MET A 55 -19.75 -4.00 3.04
N LYS A 56 -20.44 -5.12 2.77
CA LYS A 56 -21.57 -5.59 3.60
C LYS A 56 -21.13 -6.24 4.92
N GLY A 57 -19.83 -6.44 5.13
CA GLY A 57 -19.29 -7.13 6.30
C GLY A 57 -19.52 -8.64 6.30
N HIS A 58 -19.82 -9.25 5.15
CA HIS A 58 -20.02 -10.69 5.01
C HIS A 58 -18.71 -11.46 4.82
N MET A 59 -17.64 -10.77 4.40
CA MET A 59 -16.31 -11.34 4.17
C MET A 59 -15.24 -10.38 4.67
N ALA A 60 -14.15 -10.90 5.23
CA ALA A 60 -13.00 -10.06 5.59
C ALA A 60 -12.26 -9.59 4.33
N PHE A 61 -11.73 -8.36 4.34
CA PHE A 61 -10.93 -7.83 3.24
C PHE A 61 -9.75 -8.76 2.90
N ARG A 62 -9.05 -9.25 3.92
CA ARG A 62 -7.94 -10.20 3.79
C ARG A 62 -8.31 -11.46 2.99
N ASP A 63 -9.50 -12.01 3.21
CA ASP A 63 -9.94 -13.24 2.54
C ASP A 63 -10.33 -12.96 1.09
N ALA A 64 -11.06 -11.86 0.86
CA ALA A 64 -11.42 -11.39 -0.48
C ALA A 64 -10.17 -11.10 -1.32
N PHE A 65 -9.22 -10.35 -0.76
CA PHE A 65 -7.98 -9.98 -1.42
C PHE A 65 -7.11 -11.21 -1.71
N HIS A 66 -7.07 -12.20 -0.81
CA HIS A 66 -6.39 -13.46 -1.06
C HIS A 66 -6.99 -14.19 -2.27
N ALA A 67 -8.32 -14.29 -2.33
CA ALA A 67 -9.02 -14.93 -3.44
C ALA A 67 -8.81 -14.19 -4.77
N MET A 68 -8.81 -12.85 -4.74
CA MET A 68 -8.47 -12.01 -5.90
C MET A 68 -7.08 -12.34 -6.42
N LEU A 69 -6.05 -12.27 -5.58
CA LEU A 69 -4.67 -12.51 -5.99
C LEU A 69 -4.43 -13.96 -6.44
N GLN A 70 -5.08 -14.95 -5.80
CA GLN A 70 -5.01 -16.36 -6.22
C GLN A 70 -5.62 -16.62 -7.61
N SER A 71 -6.52 -15.76 -8.07
CA SER A 71 -7.08 -15.89 -9.42
C SER A 71 -6.06 -15.59 -10.52
N VAL A 72 -4.97 -14.87 -10.19
CA VAL A 72 -3.89 -14.51 -11.12
C VAL A 72 -2.85 -15.62 -11.18
N GLN A 73 -3.02 -16.56 -12.11
CA GLN A 73 -2.15 -17.73 -12.25
C GLN A 73 -0.97 -17.49 -13.21
N MET A 74 -0.08 -16.57 -12.85
CA MET A 74 1.13 -16.29 -13.63
C MET A 74 2.35 -15.93 -12.76
N PRO A 75 3.58 -16.15 -13.25
CA PRO A 75 4.79 -15.85 -12.50
C PRO A 75 4.85 -14.39 -12.03
N LEU A 76 5.37 -14.16 -10.82
CA LEU A 76 5.47 -12.82 -10.22
C LEU A 76 6.20 -11.82 -11.14
N ALA A 77 7.26 -12.26 -11.82
CA ALA A 77 8.02 -11.41 -12.74
C ALA A 77 7.17 -10.91 -13.92
N ASP A 78 6.22 -11.71 -14.40
CA ASP A 78 5.29 -11.29 -15.45
C ASP A 78 4.26 -10.30 -14.91
N CYS A 79 3.75 -10.52 -13.69
CA CYS A 79 2.87 -9.56 -13.01
C CYS A 79 3.56 -8.19 -12.85
N LEU A 80 4.81 -8.18 -12.37
CA LEU A 80 5.59 -6.95 -12.17
C LEU A 80 5.76 -6.18 -13.47
N ARG A 81 6.14 -6.86 -14.57
CA ARG A 81 6.27 -6.25 -15.89
C ARG A 81 4.95 -5.67 -16.38
N ILE A 82 3.86 -6.43 -16.27
CA ILE A 82 2.52 -5.96 -16.67
C ILE A 82 2.13 -4.70 -15.89
N VAL A 83 2.33 -4.69 -14.58
CA VAL A 83 2.03 -3.51 -13.75
C VAL A 83 2.91 -2.32 -14.15
N GLN A 84 4.21 -2.54 -14.35
CA GLN A 84 5.15 -1.50 -14.78
C GLN A 84 4.72 -0.83 -16.09
N ASP A 85 4.27 -1.64 -17.05
CA ASP A 85 3.91 -1.15 -18.39
C ASP A 85 2.56 -0.42 -18.43
N ASN A 86 1.68 -0.63 -17.45
CA ASN A 86 0.28 -0.19 -17.52
C ASN A 86 -0.19 0.72 -16.37
N ILE A 87 0.54 0.75 -15.25
CA ILE A 87 0.21 1.60 -14.10
C ILE A 87 1.10 2.83 -14.09
N GLN A 88 0.46 3.98 -14.01
CA GLN A 88 1.13 5.27 -13.96
C GLN A 88 1.04 5.85 -12.55
N LEU A 89 2.13 6.46 -12.11
CA LEU A 89 2.11 7.31 -10.93
C LEU A 89 1.39 8.62 -11.25
N ASP A 90 0.87 9.25 -10.21
CA ASP A 90 0.33 10.60 -10.27
C ASP A 90 1.41 11.55 -10.85
N PRO A 91 1.10 12.35 -11.89
CA PRO A 91 2.08 13.22 -12.52
C PRO A 91 2.75 14.22 -11.57
N HIS A 92 2.10 14.54 -10.44
CA HIS A 92 2.64 15.46 -9.43
C HIS A 92 3.40 14.75 -8.30
N PHE A 93 3.49 13.42 -8.31
CA PHE A 93 4.18 12.67 -7.27
C PHE A 93 5.66 13.03 -7.16
N LEU A 94 6.36 13.23 -8.29
CA LEU A 94 7.78 13.60 -8.28
C LEU A 94 8.00 14.99 -7.68
N ASP A 95 7.15 15.96 -8.00
CA ASP A 95 7.20 17.30 -7.41
C ASP A 95 6.99 17.24 -5.89
N PHE A 96 6.00 16.47 -5.46
CA PHE A 96 5.75 16.19 -4.04
C PHE A 96 6.96 15.53 -3.36
N TYR A 97 7.54 14.50 -3.97
CA TYR A 97 8.71 13.80 -3.46
C TYR A 97 9.90 14.74 -3.23
N TYR A 98 10.26 15.55 -4.23
CA TYR A 98 11.40 16.47 -4.13
C TYR A 98 11.14 17.60 -3.12
N TRP A 99 9.90 18.09 -3.04
CA TRP A 99 9.50 19.05 -2.01
C TRP A 99 9.65 18.45 -0.60
N ALA A 100 9.11 17.25 -0.36
CA ALA A 100 9.19 16.58 0.93
C ALA A 100 10.65 16.32 1.34
N LYS A 101 11.47 15.83 0.39
CA LYS A 101 12.91 15.63 0.60
C LYS A 101 13.62 16.93 0.99
N GLY A 102 13.37 18.03 0.26
CA GLY A 102 13.95 19.34 0.56
C GLY A 102 13.53 19.91 1.93
N CYS A 103 12.36 19.51 2.43
CA CYS A 103 11.85 19.91 3.74
C CYS A 103 12.25 18.98 4.89
N ASN A 104 13.07 17.94 4.63
CA ASN A 104 13.36 16.87 5.59
C ASN A 104 12.07 16.21 6.10
N ILE A 105 11.16 15.88 5.20
CA ILE A 105 9.90 15.18 5.50
C ILE A 105 10.04 13.74 4.99
N PRO A 106 10.11 12.74 5.88
CA PRO A 106 10.01 11.34 5.48
C PRO A 106 8.62 11.05 4.92
N ILE A 107 8.58 10.31 3.82
CA ILE A 107 7.36 9.78 3.23
C ILE A 107 7.25 8.31 3.65
N VAL A 108 6.11 7.92 4.20
CA VAL A 108 5.85 6.54 4.63
C VAL A 108 4.66 6.02 3.83
N VAL A 109 4.93 5.13 2.90
CA VAL A 109 3.92 4.49 2.05
C VAL A 109 3.30 3.33 2.83
N LEU A 110 2.01 3.43 3.15
CA LEU A 110 1.23 2.40 3.84
C LEU A 110 0.24 1.78 2.86
N SER A 111 0.53 0.57 2.37
CA SER A 111 -0.30 -0.06 1.32
C SER A 111 -0.73 -1.47 1.71
N SER A 112 -1.98 -1.81 1.38
CA SER A 112 -2.48 -3.20 1.48
C SER A 112 -1.99 -4.08 0.32
N GLY A 113 -1.39 -3.49 -0.72
CA GLY A 113 -0.69 -4.19 -1.79
C GLY A 113 0.61 -4.85 -1.32
N MET A 114 1.50 -5.18 -2.26
CA MET A 114 2.73 -5.91 -1.95
C MET A 114 3.99 -5.12 -2.30
N THR A 115 4.98 -5.21 -1.40
CA THR A 115 6.26 -4.50 -1.48
C THR A 115 6.95 -4.60 -2.85
N PRO A 116 7.04 -5.76 -3.53
CA PRO A 116 7.73 -5.84 -4.82
C PRO A 116 7.14 -4.94 -5.91
N PHE A 117 5.82 -4.75 -5.94
CA PHE A 117 5.16 -3.91 -6.94
C PHE A 117 5.41 -2.42 -6.66
N ILE A 118 5.30 -2.03 -5.39
CA ILE A 118 5.51 -0.65 -4.93
C ILE A 118 6.96 -0.25 -5.20
N THR A 119 7.92 -1.05 -4.75
CA THR A 119 9.35 -0.77 -4.91
C THR A 119 9.72 -0.68 -6.39
N MET A 120 9.25 -1.61 -7.22
CA MET A 120 9.53 -1.58 -8.66
C MET A 120 9.00 -0.31 -9.33
N LEU A 121 7.76 0.10 -9.01
CA LEU A 121 7.17 1.31 -9.58
C LEU A 121 7.91 2.58 -9.11
N LEU A 122 8.24 2.67 -7.82
CA LEU A 122 9.04 3.78 -7.30
C LEU A 122 10.44 3.85 -7.92
N GLU A 123 11.12 2.72 -8.07
CA GLU A 123 12.43 2.66 -8.72
C GLU A 123 12.35 3.03 -10.21
N SER A 124 11.26 2.68 -10.89
CA SER A 124 11.08 3.01 -12.31
C SER A 124 11.02 4.52 -12.57
N VAL A 125 10.51 5.30 -11.62
CA VAL A 125 10.40 6.77 -11.74
C VAL A 125 11.54 7.53 -11.05
N LEU A 126 12.11 6.99 -9.96
CA LEU A 126 13.17 7.65 -9.17
C LEU A 126 14.58 7.19 -9.57
N GLY A 127 14.69 6.11 -10.35
CA GLY A 127 15.95 5.52 -10.82
C GLY A 127 16.76 4.80 -9.74
N SER A 128 16.35 4.87 -8.47
CA SER A 128 16.98 4.22 -7.33
C SER A 128 15.99 4.12 -6.17
N ASN A 129 16.30 3.32 -5.16
CA ASN A 129 15.52 3.26 -3.94
C ASN A 129 15.73 4.57 -3.14
N PRO A 130 14.69 5.40 -2.94
CA PRO A 130 14.83 6.69 -2.27
C PRO A 130 15.08 6.55 -0.76
N GLU A 131 16.07 7.28 -0.24
CA GLU A 131 16.45 7.24 1.18
C GLU A 131 15.36 7.75 2.14
N ASN A 132 14.44 8.60 1.66
CA ASN A 132 13.39 9.22 2.47
C ASN A 132 11.98 8.67 2.19
N ILE A 133 11.84 7.57 1.45
CA ILE A 133 10.58 6.84 1.36
C ILE A 133 10.71 5.49 2.07
N PHE A 134 9.77 5.22 2.97
CA PHE A 134 9.67 3.96 3.69
C PHE A 134 8.42 3.23 3.20
N VAL A 135 8.60 2.03 2.64
CA VAL A 135 7.49 1.19 2.17
C VAL A 135 7.10 0.22 3.27
N VAL A 136 5.85 0.30 3.71
CA VAL A 136 5.23 -0.58 4.69
C VAL A 136 4.01 -1.21 4.04
N ALA A 137 4.16 -2.47 3.62
CA ALA A 137 3.14 -3.19 2.88
C ALA A 137 3.18 -4.69 3.21
N ASN A 138 2.27 -5.44 2.59
CA ASN A 138 2.38 -6.89 2.55
C ASN A 138 3.60 -7.30 1.69
N ASP A 139 3.94 -8.58 1.74
CA ASP A 139 5.00 -9.15 0.91
C ASP A 139 4.45 -10.31 0.07
N VAL A 140 5.32 -10.95 -0.70
CA VAL A 140 5.01 -12.15 -1.46
C VAL A 140 5.90 -13.30 -1.01
N GLU A 141 5.39 -14.52 -1.14
CA GLU A 141 6.18 -15.72 -0.95
C GLU A 141 5.97 -16.73 -2.07
N PRO A 142 6.98 -17.56 -2.38
CA PRO A 142 6.86 -18.58 -3.41
C PRO A 142 5.68 -19.53 -3.15
N HIS A 143 4.96 -19.86 -4.22
CA HIS A 143 3.85 -20.81 -4.17
C HIS A 143 3.82 -21.65 -5.45
N SER A 144 3.23 -22.84 -5.42
CA SER A 144 2.99 -23.63 -6.64
C SER A 144 1.59 -23.33 -7.14
N PHE A 145 1.44 -23.05 -8.43
CA PHE A 145 0.13 -23.17 -9.05
C PHE A 145 -0.33 -24.63 -8.92
N GLY A 146 -1.61 -24.86 -8.63
CA GLY A 146 -2.11 -26.15 -8.14
C GLY A 146 -1.81 -27.38 -9.02
N ASP A 147 -1.42 -27.18 -10.29
CA ASP A 147 -0.98 -28.24 -11.18
C ASP A 147 0.53 -28.13 -11.48
N LYS A 148 1.26 -29.25 -11.36
CA LYS A 148 2.74 -29.33 -11.34
C LYS A 148 3.42 -28.92 -12.65
N THR A 149 2.67 -28.48 -13.65
CA THR A 149 3.09 -28.23 -15.02
C THR A 149 3.23 -26.74 -15.35
N THR A 150 2.72 -25.84 -14.51
CA THR A 150 2.79 -24.39 -14.72
C THR A 150 3.68 -23.74 -13.66
N GLY A 151 4.94 -23.45 -14.01
CA GLY A 151 5.82 -22.46 -13.37
C GLY A 151 5.96 -22.43 -11.83
N SER A 152 6.75 -21.46 -11.35
CA SER A 152 6.73 -21.05 -9.93
C SER A 152 5.73 -19.90 -9.78
N GLY A 153 4.69 -20.11 -8.98
CA GLY A 153 3.74 -19.08 -8.62
C GLY A 153 4.14 -18.32 -7.37
N TRP A 154 3.21 -17.51 -6.89
CA TRP A 154 3.39 -16.68 -5.71
C TRP A 154 2.07 -16.55 -4.97
N ARG A 155 2.15 -16.20 -3.69
CA ARG A 155 0.99 -15.80 -2.89
C ARG A 155 1.36 -14.64 -1.99
N ILE A 156 0.37 -13.87 -1.59
CA ILE A 156 0.54 -12.81 -0.61
C ILE A 156 0.97 -13.39 0.74
N LYS A 157 1.95 -12.73 1.35
CA LYS A 157 2.36 -12.87 2.74
C LYS A 157 1.89 -11.64 3.51
N TYR A 158 0.82 -11.81 4.27
CA TYR A 158 0.24 -10.74 5.06
C TYR A 158 1.19 -10.26 6.17
N ARG A 159 1.15 -8.96 6.45
CA ARG A 159 1.99 -8.31 7.46
C ARG A 159 1.50 -8.59 8.87
N ASP A 160 0.19 -8.68 9.05
CA ASP A 160 -0.44 -8.98 10.34
C ASP A 160 -1.67 -9.88 10.20
N ASP A 161 -2.24 -10.25 11.35
CA ASP A 161 -3.40 -11.13 11.44
C ASP A 161 -4.74 -10.39 11.50
N SER A 162 -4.77 -9.09 11.20
CA SER A 162 -6.02 -8.32 11.15
C SER A 162 -6.93 -8.78 10.00
N ALA A 163 -8.19 -8.37 10.04
CA ALA A 163 -9.14 -8.60 8.95
C ALA A 163 -8.75 -7.89 7.64
N PHE A 164 -7.79 -6.98 7.68
CA PHE A 164 -7.22 -6.29 6.52
C PHE A 164 -5.93 -6.95 6.01
N GLY A 165 -5.25 -7.74 6.86
CA GLY A 165 -3.91 -8.29 6.58
C GLY A 165 -2.77 -7.27 6.67
N HIS A 166 -3.11 -5.98 6.73
CA HIS A 166 -2.24 -4.86 7.06
C HIS A 166 -3.06 -3.74 7.72
N ASP A 167 -3.01 -3.64 9.05
CA ASP A 167 -3.56 -2.50 9.80
C ASP A 167 -2.58 -1.33 9.77
N LYS A 168 -2.77 -0.46 8.77
CA LYS A 168 -1.96 0.76 8.55
C LYS A 168 -1.85 1.64 9.81
N SER A 169 -2.84 1.62 10.71
CA SER A 169 -2.81 2.44 11.93
C SER A 169 -1.69 2.04 12.90
N LEU A 170 -1.24 0.79 12.87
CA LEU A 170 -0.18 0.29 13.76
C LEU A 170 1.17 0.96 13.49
N GLU A 171 1.43 1.35 12.25
CA GLU A 171 2.66 2.03 11.85
C GLU A 171 2.67 3.52 12.28
N ILE A 172 1.48 4.12 12.40
CA ILE A 172 1.33 5.56 12.72
C ILE A 172 1.29 5.79 14.24
N LYS A 173 0.63 4.90 14.98
CA LYS A 173 0.40 5.00 16.44
C LYS A 173 1.64 5.38 17.27
N PRO A 174 2.85 4.85 17.00
CA PRO A 174 4.04 5.22 17.79
C PRO A 174 4.41 6.70 17.70
N TYR A 175 4.04 7.37 16.61
CA TYR A 175 4.34 8.79 16.37
C TYR A 175 3.20 9.71 16.84
N PHE A 176 2.00 9.17 16.98
CA PHE A 176 0.84 9.89 17.47
C PHE A 176 0.88 9.99 19.01
N GLY A 177 0.84 11.21 19.54
CA GLY A 177 0.83 11.43 20.99
C GLY A 177 2.20 11.43 21.68
N LEU A 178 3.28 11.61 20.91
CA LEU A 178 4.61 11.89 21.48
C LEU A 178 4.60 13.19 22.32
N PRO A 179 5.48 13.32 23.33
CA PRO A 179 5.54 14.51 24.18
C PRO A 179 5.71 15.81 23.37
N SER A 180 5.08 16.88 23.86
CA SER A 180 5.20 18.23 23.28
C SER A 180 6.68 18.62 23.16
N GLY A 181 7.12 18.91 21.93
CA GLY A 181 8.52 19.24 21.59
C GLY A 181 9.25 18.18 20.76
N SER A 182 8.76 16.93 20.76
CA SER A 182 9.30 15.81 19.95
C SER A 182 8.27 15.24 18.97
N CYS A 183 7.04 15.73 18.99
CA CYS A 183 5.95 15.25 18.14
C CYS A 183 5.97 15.98 16.78
N PRO A 184 6.25 15.30 15.66
CA PRO A 184 6.12 15.89 14.33
C PRO A 184 4.64 16.07 13.96
N LEU A 185 4.37 16.99 13.03
CA LEU A 185 3.06 17.07 12.38
C LEU A 185 2.86 15.82 11.49
N LEU A 186 1.73 15.15 11.63
CA LEU A 186 1.45 13.91 10.89
C LEU A 186 0.42 14.18 9.82
N PHE A 187 0.79 13.93 8.57
CA PHE A 187 -0.10 14.00 7.42
C PHE A 187 -0.50 12.59 6.98
N TYR A 188 -1.70 12.44 6.45
CA TYR A 188 -2.13 11.25 5.73
C TYR A 188 -2.73 11.62 4.38
N ALA A 189 -2.36 10.93 3.31
CA ALA A 189 -3.07 10.96 2.03
C ALA A 189 -3.63 9.57 1.69
N GLY A 190 -4.87 9.50 1.24
CA GLY A 190 -5.52 8.25 0.88
C GLY A 190 -6.78 8.46 0.05
N ASP A 191 -7.26 7.40 -0.57
CA ASP A 191 -8.43 7.39 -1.45
C ASP A 191 -9.50 6.36 -1.03
N GLY A 192 -9.19 5.49 -0.06
CA GLY A 192 -10.00 4.31 0.26
C GLY A 192 -10.54 4.25 1.68
N VAL A 193 -11.56 3.39 1.88
CA VAL A 193 -12.15 3.11 3.21
C VAL A 193 -11.14 2.45 4.16
N SER A 194 -10.18 1.69 3.62
CA SER A 194 -9.08 1.10 4.40
C SER A 194 -8.19 2.14 5.07
N ASP A 195 -8.21 3.38 4.59
CA ASP A 195 -7.42 4.47 5.14
C ASP A 195 -8.04 5.13 6.36
N LEU A 196 -9.32 4.89 6.65
CA LEU A 196 -10.02 5.55 7.75
C LEU A 196 -9.35 5.29 9.11
N SER A 197 -8.83 4.07 9.33
CA SER A 197 -8.11 3.73 10.55
C SER A 197 -6.80 4.51 10.66
N ALA A 198 -6.07 4.67 9.56
CA ALA A 198 -4.84 5.44 9.48
C ALA A 198 -5.09 6.95 9.63
N ALA A 199 -6.10 7.48 8.92
CA ALA A 199 -6.53 8.87 8.99
C ALA A 199 -6.87 9.29 10.43
N SER A 200 -7.51 8.42 11.20
CA SER A 200 -7.84 8.68 12.62
C SER A 200 -6.62 8.86 13.53
N GLN A 201 -5.43 8.47 13.09
CA GLN A 201 -4.16 8.56 13.83
C GLN A 201 -3.25 9.68 13.30
N THR A 202 -3.79 10.64 12.55
CA THR A 202 -3.02 11.76 11.98
C THR A 202 -3.65 13.11 12.27
N HIS A 203 -2.89 14.19 12.04
CA HIS A 203 -3.31 15.56 12.33
C HIS A 203 -3.99 16.23 11.14
N VAL A 204 -3.57 15.88 9.92
CA VAL A 204 -4.07 16.49 8.67
C VAL A 204 -4.29 15.38 7.65
N LEU A 205 -5.49 15.35 7.06
CA LEU A 205 -5.92 14.37 6.07
C LEU A 205 -6.09 15.04 4.69
N PHE A 206 -5.50 14.42 3.66
CA PHE A 206 -5.75 14.69 2.26
C PHE A 206 -6.52 13.51 1.68
N ALA A 207 -7.84 13.66 1.52
CA ALA A 207 -8.66 12.67 0.85
C ALA A 207 -8.62 12.93 -0.66
N LYS A 208 -8.16 11.94 -1.43
CA LYS A 208 -8.33 11.92 -2.88
C LYS A 208 -9.71 11.33 -3.18
N GLU A 209 -10.42 11.89 -4.15
CA GLU A 209 -11.70 11.31 -4.58
C GLU A 209 -11.42 9.89 -5.06
N GLY A 210 -12.02 8.90 -4.37
CA GLY A 210 -11.78 7.49 -4.63
C GLY A 210 -12.12 7.12 -6.08
N LEU A 211 -11.35 6.19 -6.65
CA LEU A 211 -11.57 5.70 -8.03
C LEU A 211 -12.81 4.79 -8.16
N GLY A 212 -13.52 4.52 -7.06
CA GLY A 212 -14.76 3.76 -7.06
C GLY A 212 -15.98 4.61 -7.42
N GLU A 213 -16.92 4.07 -8.20
CA GLU A 213 -18.21 4.71 -8.54
C GLU A 213 -19.15 4.89 -7.33
N PHE A 214 -18.73 4.47 -6.14
CA PHE A 214 -19.44 4.71 -4.88
C PHE A 214 -18.70 5.79 -4.10
N SER A 215 -18.93 7.05 -4.48
CA SER A 215 -18.64 8.20 -3.63
C SER A 215 -19.56 8.16 -2.40
N TRP A 216 -18.99 8.24 -1.19
CA TRP A 216 -19.72 8.49 0.05
C TRP A 216 -19.66 9.96 0.43
#